data_AF-A0A9D5EIC1-F1
#
_entry.id   AF-A0A9D5EIC1-F1
#
_cell.length_a   1.000
_cell.length_b   1.000
_cell.length_c   1.000
_cell.angle_alpha   90.00
_cell.angle_beta   90.00
_cell.angle_gamma   90.00
#
_symmetry.space_group_name_H-M   'P 1'
#
loop_
_entity.id
_entity.type
_entity.pdbx_description
1 polymer ?
#
loop_
_entity_poly.entity_id
_entity_poly.type
_entity_poly.pdbx_seq_one_letter_code
_entity_poly.pdbx_strand_id
1 'polypeptide(L)'
;MPTGPQIILTLKVLVATVTVLLVASLVALLLKRPRLHGQINTLFFALTLTTVIGFEVLLQFVNVSATFDDATRAALRVHLCFSIPSALLLPIMLYTGKTRRKSVHIAFGILFAIVWAGTFVTGVFFLPHN
;
A
#
# COMPACT_ATOMS: atom_id res chain seq x y z
N MET A 1 -0.36 18.76 16.65
CA MET A 1 0.20 18.04 15.49
C MET A 1 0.45 16.60 15.90
N PRO A 2 0.13 15.59 15.06
CA PRO A 2 0.43 14.20 15.38
C PRO A 2 1.94 14.00 15.56
N THR A 3 2.34 13.23 16.56
CA THR A 3 3.76 12.92 16.85
C THR A 3 4.29 11.84 15.91
N GLY A 4 5.63 11.71 15.79
CA GLY A 4 6.26 10.67 14.96
C GLY A 4 5.69 9.25 15.20
N PRO A 5 5.58 8.77 16.45
CA PRO A 5 4.97 7.48 16.76
C PRO A 5 3.52 7.35 16.33
N GLN A 6 2.71 8.41 16.51
CA GLN A 6 1.31 8.42 16.08
C GLN A 6 1.16 8.33 14.56
N ILE A 7 2.04 9.00 13.82
CA ILE A 7 2.08 8.94 12.34
C ILE A 7 2.40 7.52 11.89
N ILE A 8 3.39 6.87 12.50
CA ILE A 8 3.77 5.48 12.14
C ILE A 8 2.65 4.50 12.51
N LEU A 9 2.05 4.63 13.70
CA LEU A 9 0.92 3.79 14.10
C LEU A 9 -0.25 3.92 13.13
N THR A 10 -0.56 5.16 12.71
CA THR A 10 -1.61 5.43 11.72
C THR A 10 -1.29 4.75 10.39
N LEU A 11 -0.05 4.85 9.92
CA LEU A 11 0.38 4.18 8.69
C LEU A 11 0.20 2.65 8.79
N LYS A 12 0.57 2.03 9.91
CA LYS A 12 0.40 0.59 10.12
C LYS A 12 -1.06 0.16 10.05
N VAL A 13 -1.94 0.90 10.70
CA VAL A 13 -3.39 0.62 10.68
C VAL A 13 -3.93 0.77 9.26
N LEU A 14 -3.55 1.81 8.53
CA LEU A 14 -3.96 2.01 7.14
C LEU A 14 -3.49 0.85 6.25
N VAL A 15 -2.19 0.50 6.30
CA VAL A 15 -1.60 -0.60 5.51
C VAL A 15 -2.25 -1.94 5.84
N ALA A 16 -2.51 -2.23 7.12
CA ALA A 16 -3.23 -3.44 7.51
C ALA A 16 -4.66 -3.46 6.96
N THR A 17 -5.38 -2.33 7.06
CA THR A 17 -6.76 -2.20 6.57
C THR A 17 -6.84 -2.43 5.07
N VAL A 18 -5.98 -1.79 4.29
CA VAL A 18 -5.98 -1.98 2.83
C VAL A 18 -5.50 -3.40 2.46
N THR A 19 -4.63 -4.02 3.25
CA THR A 19 -4.25 -5.43 3.04
C THR A 19 -5.44 -6.38 3.24
N VAL A 20 -6.29 -6.13 4.25
CA VAL A 20 -7.54 -6.90 4.42
C VAL A 20 -8.46 -6.72 3.20
N LEU A 21 -8.58 -5.51 2.66
CA LEU A 21 -9.35 -5.28 1.42
C LEU A 21 -8.75 -6.04 0.22
N LEU A 22 -7.42 -6.07 0.09
CA LEU A 22 -6.76 -6.85 -0.96
C LEU A 22 -7.08 -8.35 -0.83
N VAL A 23 -6.98 -8.92 0.38
CA VAL A 23 -7.35 -10.32 0.63
C VAL A 23 -8.82 -10.57 0.30
N ALA A 24 -9.72 -9.69 0.73
CA ALA A 24 -11.15 -9.79 0.40
C ALA A 24 -11.42 -9.71 -1.11
N SER A 25 -10.67 -8.87 -1.84
CA SER A 25 -10.71 -8.76 -3.30
C SER A 25 -10.30 -10.06 -3.99
N LEU A 26 -9.27 -10.75 -3.47
CA LEU A 26 -8.83 -12.05 -3.99
C LEU A 26 -9.85 -13.15 -3.66
N VAL A 27 -10.42 -13.14 -2.46
CA VAL A 27 -11.51 -14.06 -2.09
C VAL A 27 -12.72 -13.88 -3.01
N ALA A 28 -13.10 -12.64 -3.33
CA ALA A 28 -14.17 -12.39 -4.29
C ALA A 28 -13.89 -13.00 -5.68
N LEU A 29 -12.62 -13.00 -6.10
CA LEU A 29 -12.19 -13.66 -7.34
C LEU A 29 -12.29 -15.19 -7.24
N LEU A 30 -11.87 -15.79 -6.13
CA LEU A 30 -12.01 -17.23 -5.86
C LEU A 30 -13.49 -17.66 -5.85
N LEU A 31 -14.38 -16.82 -5.33
CA LEU A 31 -15.83 -17.01 -5.34
C LEU A 31 -16.47 -16.74 -6.72
N LYS A 32 -15.68 -16.56 -7.78
CA LYS A 32 -16.14 -16.27 -9.15
C LYS A 32 -17.03 -15.02 -9.24
N ARG A 33 -16.78 -14.00 -8.40
CA ARG A 33 -17.49 -12.71 -8.40
C ARG A 33 -16.57 -11.58 -8.93
N PRO A 34 -16.28 -11.54 -10.25
CA PRO A 34 -15.33 -10.57 -10.81
C PRO A 34 -15.79 -9.11 -10.69
N ARG A 35 -17.10 -8.85 -10.62
CA ARG A 35 -17.63 -7.51 -10.36
C ARG A 35 -17.27 -7.02 -8.95
N LEU A 36 -17.41 -7.90 -7.95
CA LEU A 36 -17.07 -7.59 -6.57
C LEU A 36 -15.56 -7.38 -6.41
N HIS A 37 -14.75 -8.23 -7.04
CA HIS A 37 -13.29 -8.03 -7.13
C HIS A 37 -12.95 -6.64 -7.67
N GLY A 38 -13.55 -6.23 -8.80
CA GLY A 38 -13.31 -4.90 -9.37
C GLY A 38 -13.75 -3.74 -8.48
N GLN A 39 -14.87 -3.87 -7.78
CA GLN A 39 -15.37 -2.86 -6.82
C GLN A 39 -14.42 -2.72 -5.63
N ILE A 40 -14.03 -3.83 -5.00
CA ILE A 40 -13.10 -3.83 -3.86
C ILE A 40 -11.73 -3.29 -4.29
N ASN A 41 -11.21 -3.71 -5.45
CA ASN A 41 -9.94 -3.19 -5.95
C ASN A 41 -9.97 -1.69 -6.25
N THR A 42 -11.12 -1.16 -6.68
CA THR A 42 -11.28 0.29 -6.91
C THR A 42 -11.25 1.04 -5.57
N LEU A 43 -11.90 0.52 -4.53
CA LEU A 43 -11.84 1.08 -3.18
C LEU A 43 -10.43 1.01 -2.60
N PHE A 44 -9.78 -0.16 -2.71
CA PHE A 44 -8.40 -0.38 -2.32
C PHE A 44 -7.46 0.64 -2.98
N PHE A 45 -7.60 0.84 -4.29
CA PHE A 45 -6.84 1.83 -5.05
C PHE A 45 -7.06 3.24 -4.52
N ALA A 46 -8.31 3.65 -4.37
CA ALA A 46 -8.66 4.99 -3.90
C ALA A 46 -8.08 5.26 -2.51
N LEU A 47 -8.25 4.33 -1.56
CA LEU A 47 -7.71 4.47 -0.20
C LEU A 47 -6.18 4.51 -0.19
N THR A 48 -5.53 3.67 -1.00
CA THR A 48 -4.06 3.67 -1.11
C THR A 48 -3.56 4.99 -1.69
N LEU A 49 -4.18 5.49 -2.76
CA LEU A 49 -3.82 6.77 -3.37
C LEU A 49 -4.05 7.93 -2.41
N THR A 50 -5.18 7.96 -1.71
CA THR A 50 -5.45 8.95 -0.66
C THR A 50 -4.41 8.88 0.45
N THR A 51 -3.97 7.69 0.85
CA THR A 51 -2.90 7.52 1.85
C THR A 51 -1.58 8.10 1.35
N VAL A 52 -1.17 7.76 0.12
CA VAL A 52 0.08 8.28 -0.47
C VAL A 52 0.06 9.81 -0.56
N ILE A 53 -1.02 10.38 -1.10
CA ILE A 53 -1.17 11.85 -1.23
C ILE A 53 -1.23 12.50 0.16
N GLY A 54 -2.01 11.96 1.08
CA GLY A 54 -2.14 12.48 2.44
C GLY A 54 -0.81 12.49 3.19
N PHE A 55 0.00 11.44 3.03
CA PHE A 55 1.33 11.37 3.62
C PHE A 55 2.30 12.34 2.96
N GLU A 56 2.29 12.47 1.63
CA GLU A 56 3.11 13.46 0.92
C GLU A 56 2.82 14.88 1.43
N VAL A 57 1.53 15.24 1.53
CA VAL A 57 1.10 16.53 2.08
C VAL A 57 1.54 16.69 3.53
N LEU A 58 1.37 15.67 4.37
CA LEU A 58 1.80 15.71 5.78
C LEU A 58 3.31 15.97 5.91
N LEU A 59 4.13 15.30 5.08
CA LEU A 59 5.59 15.42 5.10
C LEU A 59 6.08 16.80 4.64
N GLN A 60 5.29 17.53 3.84
CA GLN A 60 5.60 18.92 3.49
C GLN A 60 5.48 19.88 4.67
N PHE A 61 4.64 19.55 5.67
CA PHE A 61 4.44 20.36 6.87
C PHE A 61 5.18 19.84 8.11
N VAL A 62 5.55 18.55 8.13
CA VAL A 62 6.19 17.90 9.28
C VAL A 62 7.44 17.16 8.82
N ASN A 63 8.61 17.57 9.31
CA ASN A 63 9.86 16.85 9.07
C ASN A 63 9.98 15.63 10.01
N VAL A 64 9.17 14.61 9.75
CA VAL A 64 9.15 13.35 10.53
C VAL A 64 10.52 12.66 10.47
N SER A 65 11.26 12.85 9.37
CA SER A 65 12.62 12.31 9.16
C SER A 65 13.66 12.84 10.15
N ALA A 66 13.46 14.05 10.68
CA ALA A 66 14.33 14.64 11.68
C ALA A 66 14.20 13.96 13.05
N THR A 67 13.05 13.32 13.32
CA THR A 67 12.81 12.58 14.57
C THR A 67 13.25 11.12 14.53
N PHE A 68 13.75 10.64 13.39
CA PHE A 68 14.19 9.26 13.23
C PHE A 68 15.69 9.10 13.52
N ASP A 69 16.02 8.06 14.28
CA ASP A 69 17.39 7.57 14.40
C ASP A 69 17.83 6.87 13.10
N ASP A 70 19.12 6.55 12.99
CA ASP A 70 19.67 5.96 11.77
C ASP A 70 19.09 4.58 11.46
N ALA A 71 18.73 3.82 12.50
CA ALA A 71 18.06 2.53 12.37
C ALA A 71 16.66 2.67 11.73
N THR A 72 15.86 3.63 12.20
CA THR A 72 14.52 3.90 11.66
C THR A 72 14.60 4.41 10.22
N ARG A 73 15.58 5.25 9.89
CA ARG A 73 15.80 5.71 8.51
C ARG A 73 16.18 4.56 7.58
N ALA A 74 17.01 3.62 8.04
CA ALA A 74 17.36 2.44 7.27
C ALA A 74 16.13 1.54 7.03
N ALA A 75 15.33 1.28 8.06
CA ALA A 75 14.08 0.53 7.95
C ALA A 75 13.09 1.19 6.98
N LEU A 76 12.95 2.51 7.04
CA LEU A 76 12.11 3.28 6.13
C LEU A 76 12.59 3.17 4.68
N ARG A 77 13.90 3.26 4.42
CA ARG A 77 14.45 3.08 3.07
C ARG A 77 14.12 1.70 2.51
N VAL A 78 14.27 0.64 3.31
CA VAL A 78 13.90 -0.72 2.92
C VAL A 78 12.40 -0.80 2.61
N HIS A 79 11.55 -0.21 3.44
CA HIS A 79 10.11 -0.15 3.19
C HIS A 79 9.77 0.55 1.87
N LEU A 80 10.42 1.68 1.58
CA LEU A 80 10.21 2.45 0.35
C LEU A 80 10.59 1.67 -0.91
N CYS A 81 11.60 0.79 -0.85
CA CYS A 81 11.95 -0.09 -1.96
C CYS A 81 10.83 -1.05 -2.36
N PHE A 82 9.88 -1.35 -1.46
CA PHE A 82 8.70 -2.16 -1.75
C PHE A 82 7.46 -1.31 -2.02
N SER A 83 7.25 -0.25 -1.25
CA SER A 83 6.02 0.54 -1.30
C SER A 83 5.92 1.41 -2.55
N ILE A 84 7.04 1.98 -3.02
CA ILE A 84 7.06 2.80 -4.25
C ILE A 84 6.69 1.95 -5.48
N PRO A 85 7.34 0.79 -5.75
CA PRO A 85 6.91 -0.07 -6.84
C PRO A 85 5.44 -0.52 -6.71
N SER A 86 4.99 -0.85 -5.50
CA SER A 86 3.60 -1.25 -5.25
C SER A 86 2.61 -0.15 -5.65
N ALA A 87 2.88 1.10 -5.26
CA ALA A 87 2.03 2.25 -5.58
C ALA A 87 1.99 2.54 -7.10
N LEU A 88 3.11 2.36 -7.81
CA LEU A 88 3.19 2.57 -9.26
C LEU A 88 2.47 1.48 -10.07
N LEU A 89 2.45 0.24 -9.57
CA LEU A 89 1.75 -0.87 -10.23
C LEU A 89 0.23 -0.72 -10.17
N LEU A 90 -0.29 -0.05 -9.15
CA LEU A 90 -1.72 0.10 -8.95
C LEU A 90 -2.49 0.79 -10.08
N PRO A 91 -2.10 1.98 -10.59
CA PRO A 91 -2.76 2.60 -11.73
C PRO A 91 -2.65 1.73 -12.99
N ILE A 92 -1.53 1.01 -13.19
CA ILE A 92 -1.35 0.07 -14.30
C ILE A 92 -2.37 -1.08 -14.19
N MET A 93 -2.54 -1.64 -13.00
CA MET A 93 -3.52 -2.70 -12.74
C MET A 93 -4.96 -2.22 -12.90
N LEU A 94 -5.28 -1.01 -12.46
CA LEU A 94 -6.61 -0.42 -12.64
C LEU A 94 -6.91 -0.22 -14.13
N TYR A 95 -5.96 0.31 -14.90
CA TYR A 95 -6.11 0.51 -16.34
C TYR A 95 -6.26 -0.81 -17.11
N THR A 96 -5.38 -1.78 -16.84
CA THR A 96 -5.41 -3.11 -17.49
C THR A 96 -6.66 -3.91 -17.12
N GLY A 97 -7.15 -3.77 -15.88
CA GLY A 97 -8.41 -4.35 -15.42
C GLY A 97 -9.63 -3.76 -16.14
N LYS A 98 -9.70 -2.43 -16.25
CA LYS A 98 -10.78 -1.73 -16.99
C LYS A 98 -10.80 -2.04 -18.47
N THR A 99 -9.62 -2.17 -19.09
CA THR A 99 -9.47 -2.53 -20.52
C THR A 99 -9.58 -4.03 -20.79
N ARG A 100 -9.88 -4.86 -19.77
CA ARG A 100 -10.06 -6.32 -19.86
C ARG A 100 -8.84 -7.08 -20.43
N ARG A 101 -7.64 -6.52 -20.31
CA ARG A 101 -6.38 -7.15 -20.75
C ARG A 101 -5.91 -8.20 -19.72
N LYS A 102 -6.59 -9.34 -19.66
CA LYS A 102 -6.45 -10.35 -18.60
C LYS A 102 -5.01 -10.82 -18.36
N SER A 103 -4.29 -11.24 -19.40
CA SER A 103 -2.93 -11.78 -19.24
C SER A 103 -1.98 -10.74 -18.62
N VAL A 104 -2.06 -9.50 -19.11
CA VAL A 104 -1.25 -8.37 -18.62
C VAL A 104 -1.64 -8.02 -17.18
N HIS A 105 -2.95 -8.00 -16.89
CA HIS A 105 -3.45 -7.73 -15.55
C HIS A 105 -3.00 -8.79 -14.53
N ILE A 106 -3.01 -10.07 -14.91
CA ILE A 106 -2.54 -11.17 -14.05
C ILE A 106 -1.04 -11.05 -13.80
N ALA A 107 -0.24 -10.81 -14.84
CA ALA A 107 1.20 -10.63 -14.70
C ALA A 107 1.56 -9.50 -13.72
N PHE A 108 0.92 -8.32 -13.88
CA PHE A 108 1.10 -7.22 -12.94
C PHE A 108 0.50 -7.51 -11.56
N GLY A 109 -0.58 -8.28 -11.47
CA GLY A 109 -1.17 -8.70 -10.20
C GLY A 109 -0.25 -9.60 -9.38
N ILE A 110 0.47 -10.52 -10.03
CA ILE A 110 1.49 -11.36 -9.38
C ILE A 110 2.66 -10.50 -8.90
N LEU A 111 3.18 -9.64 -9.77
CA LEU A 111 4.28 -8.73 -9.42
C LEU A 111 3.88 -7.84 -8.24
N PHE A 112 2.68 -7.25 -8.30
CA PHE A 112 2.11 -6.44 -7.24
C PHE A 112 1.99 -7.22 -5.93
N ALA A 113 1.52 -8.46 -5.94
CA ALA A 113 1.42 -9.28 -4.73
C ALA A 113 2.78 -9.49 -4.06
N ILE A 114 3.84 -9.69 -4.84
CA ILE A 114 5.22 -9.85 -4.32
C ILE A 114 5.69 -8.56 -3.64
N VAL A 115 5.59 -7.41 -4.33
CA VAL A 115 6.06 -6.13 -3.76
C VAL A 115 5.15 -5.63 -2.62
N TRP A 116 3.85 -5.94 -2.68
CA TRP A 116 2.90 -5.62 -1.62
C TRP A 116 3.18 -6.41 -0.34
N ALA A 117 3.50 -7.70 -0.47
CA ALA A 117 3.90 -8.51 0.69
C ALA A 117 5.12 -7.89 1.40
N GLY A 118 6.12 -7.45 0.63
CA GLY A 118 7.26 -6.69 1.18
C GLY A 118 6.83 -5.39 1.86
N THR A 119 5.92 -4.63 1.25
CA THR A 119 5.36 -3.39 1.81
C THR A 119 4.66 -3.63 3.15
N PHE A 120 3.82 -4.67 3.23
CA PHE A 120 3.11 -5.06 4.44
C PHE A 120 4.09 -5.50 5.53
N VAL A 121 5.03 -6.40 5.21
CA VAL A 121 5.98 -6.94 6.19
C VAL A 121 6.85 -5.83 6.78
N THR A 122 7.46 -5.03 5.92
CA THR A 122 8.34 -3.94 6.35
C THR A 122 7.58 -2.80 7.02
N GLY A 123 6.37 -2.47 6.55
CA GLY A 123 5.57 -1.38 7.13
C GLY A 123 4.98 -1.72 8.50
N VAL A 124 4.40 -2.92 8.64
CA VAL A 124 3.68 -3.32 9.85
C VAL A 124 4.65 -3.80 10.94
N PHE A 125 5.66 -4.59 10.60
CA PHE A 125 6.51 -5.24 11.60
C PHE A 125 7.84 -4.53 11.85
N PHE A 126 8.42 -3.82 10.87
CA PHE A 126 9.78 -3.29 11.02
C PHE A 126 9.84 -1.81 11.42
N LEU A 127 8.80 -1.03 11.13
CA LEU A 127 8.77 0.38 11.55
C LEU A 127 8.46 0.49 13.06
N PRO A 128 9.30 1.15 13.88
CA PRO A 128 9.04 1.35 15.30
C PRO A 128 7.88 2.34 15.51
N HIS A 129 7.08 2.14 16.55
CA HIS A 129 5.89 2.97 16.83
C HIS A 129 5.75 3.32 18.32
N ASN A 130 6.86 3.20 19.05
CA ASN A 130 6.97 3.33 20.50
C ASN A 130 7.85 4.53 20.82
#